data_AF-C7R958-F1
#
_entry.id   AF-C7R958-F1
#
_cell.length_a   1.000
_cell.length_b   1.000
_cell.length_c   1.000
_cell.angle_alpha   90.00
_cell.angle_beta   90.00
_cell.angle_gamma   90.00
#
_symmetry.space_group_name_H-M   'P 1'
#
loop_
_entity.id
_entity.type
_entity.pdbx_description
1 polymer ?
#
loop_
_entity_poly.entity_id
_entity_poly.type
_entity_poly.pdbx_seq_one_letter_code
_entity_poly.pdbx_strand_id
1 'polypeptide(L)'
;MKSIITVTGSIVLVLTSLLNSSVSAHSGSHPVRYVAENGSDQGDCSKPSAPCASIAYAVNQSSKGDKIHVASGTYHAGEMDIFYLLNDMVAISGGFSTQDNFTKQNPDQHLTTITGIPADYREKLANKGFHLVRDAKGLPEQRLKPEYLDLLERYQKITTSVEKQLTCANGQAGEYPCFNIDLESHLPLSQLTSSPSSANDIWGYIDLNNNREYAVMGLYNGTVLIDVTDPVNPVEVDTITGANSTWRDVKVYQYFDGDTSQYKTYAYVTTEGQGGLQIIDLSNAPDSIELVNTINVFQTAHNVYLGNINYADGTALDGHQAYLYITGSNLDNGSYRVFDLVDPVNPALVTTPSSAGYVHDATNLIIDDTRTGQCASGHNPCELFIDFNENTVDIWDTTDKSNPFKISTTSYAGASYTHSGWYSKDKNYIFIQDELDERNRGVNSTLYVMDIQDLTSPRIAGSYVGSTPAIDHNGFTLEDKYYMSNYKRGLTVLDVSNPVAPKEIGFFDTYPIPEGNDSQFDGAWGTYPYLPSGNILVSDISNGLFILKDNSEIGGSEPPAPPPSPQPEPDSGGGGSTPIWLLLGLTLFGIRRKIMSN
;
A
#
# COMPACT_ATOMS: atom_id res chain seq x y z
N MET A 1 80.10 -6.42 8.14
CA MET A 1 80.04 -7.42 7.06
C MET A 1 78.72 -8.14 7.16
N LYS A 2 78.08 -8.36 6.01
CA LYS A 2 76.89 -9.18 5.73
C LYS A 2 76.43 -10.13 6.86
N SER A 3 75.15 -10.06 7.24
CA SER A 3 74.18 -11.07 6.78
C SER A 3 72.77 -10.80 7.28
N ILE A 4 71.86 -11.07 6.34
CA ILE A 4 70.40 -11.03 6.40
C ILE A 4 69.92 -12.18 7.30
N ILE A 5 68.99 -11.90 8.22
CA ILE A 5 68.09 -12.90 8.78
C ILE A 5 66.66 -12.41 8.55
N THR A 6 66.00 -13.09 7.62
CA THR A 6 64.58 -13.03 7.33
C THR A 6 63.82 -13.72 8.45
N VAL A 7 62.89 -13.03 9.10
CA VAL A 7 61.82 -13.68 9.89
C VAL A 7 60.50 -13.29 9.27
N THR A 8 59.83 -14.30 8.74
CA THR A 8 58.50 -14.31 8.15
C THR A 8 57.44 -13.99 9.20
N GLY A 9 56.74 -12.86 9.04
CA GLY A 9 55.49 -12.55 9.71
C GLY A 9 54.42 -12.29 8.67
N SER A 10 53.53 -13.26 8.45
CA SER A 10 52.38 -13.13 7.57
C SER A 10 51.39 -12.14 8.16
N ILE A 11 51.32 -10.93 7.61
CA ILE A 11 50.20 -10.02 7.82
C ILE A 11 49.13 -10.41 6.82
N VAL A 12 48.11 -11.14 7.30
CA VAL A 12 46.87 -11.36 6.56
C VAL A 12 46.11 -10.04 6.58
N LEU A 13 46.25 -9.27 5.50
CA LEU A 13 45.43 -8.10 5.24
C LEU A 13 44.06 -8.62 4.75
N VAL A 14 43.11 -8.77 5.68
CA VAL A 14 41.71 -9.04 5.31
C VAL A 14 41.17 -7.74 4.70
N LEU A 15 41.21 -7.66 3.37
CA LEU A 15 40.48 -6.65 2.62
C LEU A 15 39.00 -7.02 2.71
N THR A 16 38.29 -6.50 3.72
CA THR A 16 36.84 -6.49 3.71
C THR A 16 36.41 -5.51 2.62
N SER A 17 36.12 -6.04 1.44
CA SER A 17 35.35 -5.34 0.42
C SER A 17 33.98 -5.05 1.02
N LEU A 18 33.81 -3.84 1.57
CA LEU A 18 32.50 -3.22 1.73
C LEU A 18 31.93 -3.06 0.32
N LEU A 19 31.25 -4.11 -0.15
CA LEU A 19 30.26 -3.97 -1.19
C LEU A 19 29.16 -3.13 -0.56
N ASN A 20 29.27 -1.80 -0.73
CA ASN A 20 28.11 -0.94 -0.67
C ASN A 20 27.18 -1.45 -1.78
N SER A 21 26.25 -2.32 -1.41
CA SER A 21 25.01 -2.46 -2.15
C SER A 21 24.40 -1.07 -2.16
N SER A 22 24.54 -0.38 -3.28
CA SER A 22 23.68 0.74 -3.63
C SER A 22 22.27 0.19 -3.61
N VAL A 23 21.61 0.30 -2.45
CA VAL A 23 20.17 0.21 -2.35
C VAL A 23 19.66 1.40 -3.15
N SER A 24 18.96 1.13 -4.24
CA SER A 24 18.16 2.15 -4.90
C SER A 24 17.15 2.61 -3.86
N ALA A 25 17.34 3.81 -3.31
CA ALA A 25 16.23 4.55 -2.73
C ALA A 25 15.11 4.56 -3.77
N HIS A 26 13.86 4.32 -3.37
CA HIS A 26 12.70 4.34 -4.26
C HIS A 26 12.43 5.79 -4.69
N SER A 27 13.34 6.38 -5.48
CA SER A 27 13.16 7.68 -6.09
C SER A 27 12.19 7.53 -7.27
N GLY A 28 10.88 7.52 -7.01
CA GLY A 28 9.79 7.90 -7.93
C GLY A 28 9.82 7.39 -9.38
N SER A 29 10.51 6.29 -9.67
CA SER A 29 10.65 5.72 -11.01
C SER A 29 9.92 4.39 -11.03
N HIS A 30 8.66 4.39 -11.45
CA HIS A 30 7.91 3.17 -11.77
C HIS A 30 8.52 2.50 -13.02
N PRO A 31 9.27 1.39 -12.89
CA PRO A 31 9.87 0.74 -14.03
C PRO A 31 8.84 0.24 -15.05
N VAL A 32 9.19 0.36 -16.33
CA VAL A 32 8.47 -0.29 -17.42
C VAL A 32 9.01 -1.72 -17.59
N ARG A 33 8.12 -2.70 -17.62
CA ARG A 33 8.42 -4.10 -17.96
C ARG A 33 7.98 -4.42 -19.36
N TYR A 34 8.69 -5.35 -19.99
CA TYR A 34 8.49 -5.69 -21.40
C TYR A 34 8.10 -7.15 -21.54
N VAL A 35 7.13 -7.44 -22.42
CA VAL A 35 6.64 -8.80 -22.69
C VAL A 35 6.71 -9.10 -24.19
N ALA A 36 7.26 -10.25 -24.58
CA ALA A 36 7.39 -10.70 -25.96
C ALA A 36 7.18 -12.22 -26.09
N GLU A 37 6.61 -12.71 -27.20
CA GLU A 37 6.38 -14.16 -27.43
C GLU A 37 7.65 -15.02 -27.29
N ASN A 38 8.81 -14.45 -27.65
CA ASN A 38 10.11 -15.09 -27.56
C ASN A 38 10.91 -14.67 -26.32
N GLY A 39 10.24 -14.07 -25.34
CA GLY A 39 10.83 -13.67 -24.06
C GLY A 39 11.13 -14.85 -23.14
N SER A 40 11.57 -14.53 -21.92
CA SER A 40 11.84 -15.51 -20.87
C SER A 40 11.38 -14.95 -19.53
N ASP A 41 10.60 -15.74 -18.79
CA ASP A 41 10.12 -15.40 -17.44
C ASP A 41 11.26 -15.56 -16.42
N GLN A 42 12.22 -14.65 -16.48
CA GLN A 42 13.43 -14.59 -15.65
C GLN A 42 13.78 -13.14 -15.31
N GLY A 43 14.07 -12.90 -14.03
CA GLY A 43 14.40 -11.55 -13.54
C GLY A 43 13.16 -10.65 -13.46
N ASP A 44 13.38 -9.34 -13.55
CA ASP A 44 12.33 -8.33 -13.40
C ASP A 44 11.70 -7.88 -14.74
N CYS A 45 12.26 -8.29 -15.87
CA CYS A 45 11.89 -7.88 -17.23
C CYS A 45 11.90 -6.36 -17.48
N SER A 46 12.73 -5.60 -16.75
CA SER A 46 12.84 -4.14 -16.87
C SER A 46 13.69 -3.68 -18.07
N LYS A 47 14.22 -4.62 -18.87
CA LYS A 47 15.07 -4.33 -20.03
C LYS A 47 14.38 -4.77 -21.32
N PRO A 48 14.25 -3.89 -22.35
CA PRO A 48 13.69 -4.27 -23.64
C PRO A 48 14.37 -5.47 -24.31
N SER A 49 15.66 -5.67 -24.05
CA SER A 49 16.46 -6.78 -24.59
C SER A 49 16.24 -8.12 -23.88
N ALA A 50 15.56 -8.13 -22.74
CA ALA A 50 15.25 -9.31 -21.95
C ALA A 50 13.79 -9.26 -21.47
N PRO A 51 12.81 -9.30 -22.39
CA PRO A 51 11.40 -9.25 -22.04
C PRO A 51 10.95 -10.59 -21.41
N CYS A 52 9.91 -10.51 -20.59
CA CYS A 52 9.14 -11.65 -20.09
C CYS A 52 8.48 -12.41 -21.25
N ALA A 53 8.24 -13.70 -21.04
CA ALA A 53 7.43 -14.52 -21.94
C ALA A 53 5.93 -14.33 -21.69
N SER A 54 5.52 -14.15 -20.42
CA SER A 54 4.11 -14.04 -20.03
C SER A 54 3.76 -12.69 -19.38
N ILE A 55 2.49 -12.29 -19.53
CA ILE A 55 1.94 -11.09 -18.88
C ILE A 55 1.85 -11.32 -17.36
N ALA A 56 1.35 -12.47 -16.93
CA ALA A 56 1.24 -12.85 -15.52
C ALA A 56 2.56 -12.72 -14.76
N TYR A 57 3.66 -13.23 -15.34
CA TYR A 57 4.97 -13.12 -14.71
C TYR A 57 5.40 -11.66 -14.59
N ALA A 58 5.23 -10.85 -15.65
CA ALA A 58 5.56 -9.42 -15.61
C ALA A 58 4.73 -8.67 -14.54
N VAL A 59 3.45 -9.00 -14.36
CA VAL A 59 2.59 -8.44 -13.30
C VAL A 59 3.13 -8.82 -11.93
N ASN A 60 3.48 -10.09 -11.70
CA ASN A 60 4.04 -10.55 -10.43
C ASN A 60 5.42 -9.93 -10.10
N GLN A 61 6.12 -9.37 -11.10
CA GLN A 61 7.34 -8.60 -10.90
C GLN A 61 7.09 -7.10 -10.66
N SER A 62 5.87 -6.61 -10.90
CA SER A 62 5.51 -5.19 -10.87
C SER A 62 5.15 -4.70 -9.47
N SER A 63 5.25 -3.39 -9.26
CA SER A 63 4.71 -2.66 -8.11
C SER A 63 3.59 -1.71 -8.56
N LYS A 64 2.94 -1.06 -7.59
CA LYS A 64 1.90 -0.06 -7.83
C LYS A 64 2.42 1.04 -8.78
N GLY A 65 1.67 1.37 -9.82
CA GLY A 65 2.02 2.40 -10.80
C GLY A 65 3.01 1.97 -11.90
N ASP A 66 3.53 0.74 -11.86
CA ASP A 66 4.38 0.19 -12.91
C ASP A 66 3.62 0.02 -14.23
N LYS A 67 4.38 -0.08 -15.33
CA LYS A 67 3.82 -0.25 -16.68
C LYS A 67 4.32 -1.53 -17.31
N ILE A 68 3.47 -2.17 -18.10
CA ILE A 68 3.82 -3.34 -18.90
C ILE A 68 3.54 -3.06 -20.37
N HIS A 69 4.59 -3.09 -21.19
CA HIS A 69 4.51 -2.94 -22.63
C HIS A 69 4.59 -4.31 -23.30
N VAL A 70 3.53 -4.69 -24.01
CA VAL A 70 3.40 -6.00 -24.67
C VAL A 70 3.65 -5.86 -26.17
N ALA A 71 4.61 -6.63 -26.68
CA ALA A 71 4.97 -6.61 -28.10
C ALA A 71 3.85 -7.18 -28.98
N SER A 72 3.96 -6.95 -30.29
CA SER A 72 3.16 -7.63 -31.30
C SER A 72 3.39 -9.13 -31.23
N GLY A 73 2.33 -9.91 -31.29
CA GLY A 73 2.35 -11.36 -31.08
C GLY A 73 0.97 -11.89 -30.71
N THR A 74 0.85 -13.19 -30.47
CA THR A 74 -0.36 -13.83 -29.95
C THR A 74 -0.11 -14.37 -28.55
N TYR A 75 -0.86 -13.83 -27.59
CA TYR A 75 -0.79 -14.19 -26.19
C TYR A 75 -2.06 -14.94 -25.79
N HIS A 76 -1.91 -15.99 -25.01
CA HIS A 76 -3.03 -16.66 -24.38
C HIS A 76 -3.21 -16.08 -22.98
N ALA A 77 -4.39 -15.52 -22.71
CA ALA A 77 -4.74 -15.12 -21.36
C ALA A 77 -5.03 -16.39 -20.56
N GLY A 78 -4.20 -16.66 -19.56
CA GLY A 78 -4.51 -17.63 -18.54
C GLY A 78 -5.76 -17.21 -17.75
N GLU A 79 -6.23 -18.13 -16.94
CA GLU A 79 -7.47 -18.02 -16.18
C GLU A 79 -7.54 -16.76 -15.28
N MET A 80 -6.39 -16.28 -14.78
CA MET A 80 -6.27 -15.11 -13.91
C MET A 80 -5.86 -13.82 -14.64
N ASP A 81 -5.35 -13.94 -15.87
CA ASP A 81 -4.76 -12.81 -16.61
C ASP A 81 -5.77 -11.73 -16.93
N ILE A 82 -7.04 -12.11 -17.06
CA ILE A 82 -8.12 -11.17 -17.32
C ILE A 82 -8.26 -10.14 -16.19
N PHE A 83 -8.08 -10.51 -14.92
CA PHE A 83 -8.19 -9.57 -13.81
C PHE A 83 -7.04 -8.56 -13.84
N TYR A 84 -5.81 -9.01 -14.14
CA TYR A 84 -4.66 -8.11 -14.33
C TYR A 84 -4.87 -7.14 -15.49
N LEU A 85 -5.49 -7.59 -16.58
CA LEU A 85 -5.75 -6.76 -17.75
C LEU A 85 -6.90 -5.77 -17.55
N LEU A 86 -7.83 -6.07 -16.64
CA LEU A 86 -8.94 -5.20 -16.30
C LEU A 86 -8.59 -4.20 -15.19
N ASN A 87 -7.59 -4.51 -14.37
CA ASN A 87 -7.05 -3.60 -13.36
C ASN A 87 -6.10 -2.57 -13.98
N ASP A 88 -5.99 -1.39 -13.36
CA ASP A 88 -5.07 -0.31 -13.71
C ASP A 88 -4.01 -0.04 -12.61
N MET A 89 -3.95 -0.86 -11.55
CA MET A 89 -2.86 -0.83 -10.55
C MET A 89 -1.48 -0.99 -11.21
N VAL A 90 -1.41 -1.86 -12.24
CA VAL A 90 -0.30 -1.96 -13.18
C VAL A 90 -0.84 -1.70 -14.59
N ALA A 91 -0.35 -0.65 -15.25
CA ALA A 91 -0.87 -0.26 -16.57
C ALA A 91 -0.31 -1.18 -17.67
N ILE A 92 -1.14 -2.10 -18.17
CA ILE A 92 -0.78 -3.04 -19.24
C ILE A 92 -1.24 -2.51 -20.59
N SER A 93 -0.33 -2.43 -21.57
CA SER A 93 -0.63 -1.92 -22.91
C SER A 93 -0.02 -2.78 -24.01
N GLY A 94 -0.84 -3.15 -24.99
CA GLY A 94 -0.42 -3.78 -26.24
C GLY A 94 -0.04 -2.75 -27.31
N GLY A 95 0.48 -3.21 -28.44
CA GLY A 95 0.84 -2.33 -29.55
C GLY A 95 2.32 -1.97 -29.64
N PHE A 96 3.22 -2.71 -29.01
CA PHE A 96 4.66 -2.42 -29.03
C PHE A 96 5.43 -3.39 -29.95
N SER A 97 6.71 -3.12 -30.22
CA SER A 97 7.56 -4.03 -30.98
C SER A 97 8.88 -4.30 -30.29
N THR A 98 9.40 -5.51 -30.46
CA THR A 98 10.80 -5.80 -30.10
C THR A 98 11.79 -5.13 -31.06
N GLN A 99 11.35 -4.75 -32.27
CA GLN A 99 12.22 -4.15 -33.30
C GLN A 99 12.60 -2.70 -32.99
N ASP A 100 11.71 -1.96 -32.34
CA ASP A 100 11.94 -0.57 -31.92
C ASP A 100 12.23 -0.46 -30.42
N ASN A 101 12.53 -1.58 -29.76
CA ASN A 101 12.75 -1.68 -28.32
C ASN A 101 11.58 -1.09 -27.49
N PHE A 102 10.33 -1.33 -27.93
CA PHE A 102 9.11 -0.91 -27.22
C PHE A 102 9.00 0.61 -27.01
N THR A 103 9.67 1.40 -27.86
CA THR A 103 9.74 2.86 -27.68
C THR A 103 8.49 3.59 -28.12
N LYS A 104 7.70 3.01 -29.04
CA LYS A 104 6.48 3.64 -29.54
C LYS A 104 5.31 2.65 -29.60
N GLN A 105 4.21 3.00 -28.95
CA GLN A 105 2.96 2.28 -29.11
C GLN A 105 2.33 2.59 -30.47
N ASN A 106 2.00 1.56 -31.24
CA ASN A 106 1.23 1.64 -32.48
C ASN A 106 0.38 0.38 -32.67
N PRO A 107 -0.82 0.32 -32.05
CA PRO A 107 -1.68 -0.86 -32.09
C PRO A 107 -2.14 -1.27 -33.50
N ASP A 108 -2.12 -0.36 -34.47
CA ASP A 108 -2.48 -0.64 -35.87
C ASP A 108 -1.36 -1.37 -36.64
N GLN A 109 -0.09 -1.12 -36.28
CA GLN A 109 1.07 -1.73 -36.95
C GLN A 109 1.67 -2.89 -36.15
N HIS A 110 1.54 -2.85 -34.83
CA HIS A 110 2.12 -3.81 -33.91
C HIS A 110 0.98 -4.60 -33.26
N LEU A 111 0.44 -5.55 -34.01
CA LEU A 111 -0.74 -6.30 -33.60
C LEU A 111 -0.44 -7.17 -32.38
N THR A 112 -0.86 -6.74 -31.19
CA THR A 112 -0.84 -7.54 -29.97
C THR A 112 -2.19 -8.23 -29.82
N THR A 113 -2.19 -9.53 -30.08
CA THR A 113 -3.39 -10.36 -30.12
C THR A 113 -3.55 -11.12 -28.81
N ILE A 114 -4.74 -11.09 -28.21
CA ILE A 114 -5.05 -11.88 -27.01
C ILE A 114 -6.19 -12.87 -27.27
N THR A 115 -6.05 -14.07 -26.71
CA THR A 115 -7.01 -15.19 -26.82
C THR A 115 -7.44 -15.66 -25.44
N GLY A 116 -8.58 -16.36 -25.33
CA GLY A 116 -9.08 -16.88 -24.06
C GLY A 116 -9.90 -15.89 -23.23
N ILE A 117 -10.24 -14.72 -23.78
CA ILE A 117 -11.02 -13.67 -23.11
C ILE A 117 -12.42 -13.56 -23.72
N PRO A 118 -13.50 -13.44 -22.92
CA PRO A 118 -14.85 -13.27 -23.44
C PRO A 118 -14.97 -12.02 -24.32
N ALA A 119 -15.83 -12.11 -25.34
CA ALA A 119 -16.00 -11.04 -26.32
C ALA A 119 -16.47 -9.70 -25.71
N ASP A 120 -17.15 -9.74 -24.56
CA ASP A 120 -17.69 -8.56 -23.87
C ASP A 120 -16.60 -7.62 -23.34
N TYR A 121 -15.36 -8.11 -23.16
CA TYR A 121 -14.21 -7.30 -22.73
C TYR A 121 -13.41 -6.70 -23.90
N ARG A 122 -13.85 -6.94 -25.15
CA ARG A 122 -13.10 -6.51 -26.34
C ARG A 122 -12.86 -5.01 -26.37
N GLU A 123 -13.87 -4.20 -26.06
CA GLU A 123 -13.74 -2.74 -26.13
C GLU A 123 -12.76 -2.22 -25.07
N LYS A 124 -12.87 -2.72 -23.83
CA LYS A 124 -11.95 -2.38 -22.73
C LYS A 124 -10.49 -2.69 -23.11
N LEU A 125 -10.23 -3.86 -23.69
CA LEU A 125 -8.88 -4.28 -24.07
C LEU A 125 -8.37 -3.62 -25.36
N ALA A 126 -9.27 -3.27 -26.29
CA ALA A 126 -8.92 -2.49 -27.47
C ALA A 126 -8.39 -1.10 -27.11
N ASN A 127 -8.98 -0.45 -26.09
CA ASN A 127 -8.49 0.82 -25.57
C ASN A 127 -7.08 0.72 -24.95
N LYS A 128 -6.69 -0.48 -24.48
CA LYS A 128 -5.33 -0.80 -24.02
C LYS A 128 -4.39 -1.26 -25.15
N GLY A 129 -4.82 -1.21 -26.42
CA GLY A 129 -4.00 -1.57 -27.58
C GLY A 129 -3.99 -3.07 -27.92
N PHE A 130 -4.89 -3.87 -27.35
CA PHE A 130 -5.02 -5.30 -27.65
C PHE A 130 -6.07 -5.57 -28.72
N HIS A 131 -5.85 -6.63 -29.49
CA HIS A 131 -6.80 -7.13 -30.48
C HIS A 131 -7.29 -8.52 -30.06
N LEU A 132 -8.59 -8.68 -29.83
CA LEU A 132 -9.15 -9.99 -29.49
C LEU A 132 -9.44 -10.79 -30.76
N VAL A 133 -8.87 -11.99 -30.87
CA VAL A 133 -9.35 -12.96 -31.87
C VAL A 133 -10.77 -13.37 -31.47
N ARG A 134 -11.69 -13.30 -32.43
CA ARG A 134 -13.01 -13.90 -32.26
C ARG A 134 -12.80 -15.40 -32.08
N ASP A 135 -13.10 -15.95 -30.89
CA ASP A 135 -13.00 -17.38 -30.61
C ASP A 135 -13.37 -18.18 -31.85
N ALA A 136 -12.36 -18.78 -32.47
CA ALA A 136 -12.60 -19.67 -33.58
C ALA A 136 -13.51 -20.76 -33.03
N LYS A 137 -14.67 -20.97 -33.65
CA LYS A 137 -15.70 -21.95 -33.25
C LYS A 137 -15.21 -23.42 -33.18
N GLY A 138 -13.92 -23.70 -33.04
CA GLY A 138 -13.32 -25.03 -33.15
C GLY A 138 -12.14 -25.35 -32.21
N LEU A 139 -11.81 -24.56 -31.17
CA LEU A 139 -10.76 -24.94 -30.20
C LEU A 139 -11.34 -25.10 -28.78
N PRO A 140 -11.73 -26.33 -28.37
CA PRO A 140 -12.28 -26.60 -27.03
C PRO A 140 -11.34 -26.25 -25.88
N GLU A 141 -10.02 -26.37 -26.10
CA GLU A 141 -8.96 -26.09 -25.11
C GLU A 141 -8.81 -24.61 -24.76
N GLN A 142 -9.38 -23.71 -25.57
CA GLN A 142 -9.31 -22.25 -25.35
C GLN A 142 -10.60 -21.67 -24.76
N ARG A 143 -11.61 -22.51 -24.45
CA ARG A 143 -12.83 -22.05 -23.78
C ARG A 143 -12.56 -21.91 -22.28
N LEU A 144 -12.95 -20.77 -21.73
CA LEU A 144 -12.97 -20.59 -20.28
C LEU A 144 -13.85 -21.66 -19.63
N LYS A 145 -13.33 -22.27 -18.57
CA LYS A 145 -14.10 -23.25 -17.79
C LYS A 145 -15.27 -22.54 -17.08
N PRO A 146 -16.38 -23.25 -16.78
CA PRO A 146 -17.53 -22.67 -16.12
C PRO A 146 -17.20 -21.91 -14.83
N GLU A 147 -16.26 -22.40 -14.02
CA GLU A 147 -15.83 -21.70 -12.80
C GLU A 147 -15.26 -20.30 -13.05
N TYR A 148 -14.61 -20.04 -14.19
CA TYR A 148 -14.09 -18.71 -14.53
C TYR A 148 -15.17 -17.77 -15.03
N LEU A 149 -16.20 -18.30 -15.67
CA LEU A 149 -17.35 -17.49 -16.06
C LEU A 149 -18.11 -17.02 -14.81
N ASP A 150 -18.26 -17.89 -13.81
CA ASP A 150 -18.82 -17.54 -12.50
C ASP A 150 -17.97 -16.48 -11.78
N LEU A 151 -16.64 -16.66 -11.76
CA LEU A 151 -15.72 -15.69 -11.18
C LEU A 151 -15.82 -14.31 -11.85
N LEU A 152 -15.96 -14.26 -13.18
CA LEU A 152 -16.15 -13.03 -13.93
C LEU A 152 -17.50 -12.38 -13.67
N GLU A 153 -18.56 -13.16 -13.49
CA GLU A 153 -19.89 -12.65 -13.11
C GLU A 153 -19.85 -12.02 -11.71
N ARG A 154 -19.20 -12.68 -10.74
CA ARG A 154 -18.98 -12.15 -9.39
C ARG A 154 -18.14 -10.88 -9.41
N TYR A 155 -17.06 -10.84 -10.19
CA TYR A 155 -16.23 -9.64 -10.38
C TYR A 155 -17.03 -8.48 -10.99
N GLN A 156 -17.85 -8.74 -12.02
CA GLN A 156 -18.73 -7.74 -12.60
C GLN A 156 -19.73 -7.21 -11.57
N LYS A 157 -20.32 -8.07 -10.76
CA LYS A 157 -21.24 -7.67 -9.69
C LYS A 157 -20.55 -6.71 -8.71
N ILE A 158 -19.39 -7.06 -8.18
CA ILE A 158 -18.60 -6.21 -7.27
C ILE A 158 -18.28 -4.86 -7.93
N THR A 159 -17.74 -4.86 -9.15
CA THR A 159 -17.25 -3.62 -9.79
C THR A 159 -18.36 -2.70 -10.33
N THR A 160 -19.63 -3.13 -10.33
CA THR A 160 -20.74 -2.37 -10.94
C THR A 160 -21.96 -2.15 -10.05
N SER A 161 -22.17 -3.00 -9.05
CA SER A 161 -23.38 -2.97 -8.22
C SER A 161 -23.10 -2.44 -6.83
N VAL A 162 -23.98 -1.57 -6.34
CA VAL A 162 -23.94 -1.08 -4.97
C VAL A 162 -24.52 -2.14 -4.04
N GLU A 163 -23.69 -2.73 -3.18
CA GLU A 163 -24.10 -3.66 -2.13
C GLU A 163 -24.30 -2.90 -0.81
N LYS A 164 -25.27 -3.32 0.01
CA LYS A 164 -25.70 -2.59 1.22
C LYS A 164 -26.15 -3.52 2.33
N GLN A 165 -25.89 -3.13 3.57
CA GLN A 165 -26.40 -3.77 4.79
C GLN A 165 -26.18 -5.30 4.83
N LEU A 166 -24.95 -5.73 4.56
CA LEU A 166 -24.57 -7.14 4.64
C LEU A 166 -23.91 -7.41 5.99
N THR A 167 -24.64 -8.10 6.86
CA THR A 167 -24.07 -8.60 8.12
C THR A 167 -23.09 -9.73 7.87
N CYS A 168 -21.94 -9.68 8.53
CA CYS A 168 -20.99 -10.76 8.53
C CYS A 168 -21.52 -11.95 9.33
N ALA A 169 -21.88 -13.00 8.60
CA ALA A 169 -22.43 -14.22 9.18
C ALA A 169 -21.74 -15.44 8.60
N ASN A 170 -21.25 -16.32 9.46
CA ASN A 170 -20.54 -17.55 9.07
C ASN A 170 -19.32 -17.29 8.16
N GLY A 171 -18.61 -16.19 8.40
CA GLY A 171 -17.38 -15.85 7.67
C GLY A 171 -17.59 -15.13 6.34
N GLN A 172 -18.82 -14.69 6.03
CA GLN A 172 -19.18 -14.08 4.75
C GLN A 172 -20.20 -12.93 4.94
N ALA A 173 -20.06 -11.88 4.14
CA ALA A 173 -21.01 -10.81 3.95
C ALA A 173 -21.26 -10.65 2.43
N GLY A 174 -22.22 -11.39 1.88
CA GLY A 174 -22.40 -11.48 0.43
C GLY A 174 -21.22 -12.18 -0.25
N GLU A 175 -20.49 -11.47 -1.11
CA GLU A 175 -19.29 -11.96 -1.80
C GLU A 175 -18.00 -11.82 -0.99
N TYR A 176 -18.07 -11.13 0.16
CA TYR A 176 -16.92 -10.67 0.92
C TYR A 176 -16.65 -11.57 2.13
N PRO A 177 -15.50 -12.29 2.16
CA PRO A 177 -15.00 -12.91 3.38
C PRO A 177 -14.87 -11.89 4.50
N CYS A 178 -15.31 -12.24 5.71
CA CYS A 178 -15.31 -11.31 6.82
C CYS A 178 -15.26 -12.03 8.17
N PHE A 179 -14.92 -11.28 9.22
CA PHE A 179 -15.05 -11.71 10.60
C PHE A 179 -15.30 -10.49 11.49
N ASN A 180 -16.42 -10.48 12.22
CA ASN A 180 -16.85 -9.39 13.12
C ASN A 180 -17.03 -8.00 12.48
N ILE A 181 -16.88 -7.85 11.16
CA ILE A 181 -17.02 -6.58 10.45
C ILE A 181 -18.17 -6.69 9.45
N ASP A 182 -19.19 -5.84 9.57
CA ASP A 182 -20.30 -5.77 8.63
C ASP A 182 -20.04 -4.77 7.50
N LEU A 183 -20.72 -4.95 6.36
CA LEU A 183 -20.79 -3.97 5.28
C LEU A 183 -22.05 -3.11 5.42
N GLU A 184 -21.89 -1.81 5.65
CA GLU A 184 -23.00 -0.86 5.59
C GLU A 184 -23.33 -0.50 4.13
N SER A 185 -22.30 -0.15 3.35
CA SER A 185 -22.43 -0.02 1.90
C SER A 185 -21.10 -0.11 1.15
N HIS A 186 -21.20 -0.43 -0.13
CA HIS A 186 -20.11 -0.45 -1.08
C HIS A 186 -20.47 0.39 -2.31
N LEU A 187 -19.68 1.43 -2.57
CA LEU A 187 -19.83 2.32 -3.72
C LEU A 187 -18.70 2.03 -4.74
N PRO A 188 -18.98 1.27 -5.81
CA PRO A 188 -17.97 0.96 -6.80
C PRO A 188 -17.60 2.16 -7.66
N LEU A 189 -16.36 2.19 -8.16
CA LEU A 189 -15.81 3.28 -8.98
C LEU A 189 -16.66 3.63 -10.21
N SER A 190 -17.36 2.65 -10.77
CA SER A 190 -18.26 2.82 -11.92
C SER A 190 -19.50 3.69 -11.62
N GLN A 191 -19.80 3.93 -10.34
CA GLN A 191 -20.90 4.80 -9.90
C GLN A 191 -20.45 6.25 -9.69
N LEU A 192 -19.14 6.53 -9.69
CA LEU A 192 -18.61 7.88 -9.55
C LEU A 192 -18.68 8.63 -10.88
N THR A 193 -19.09 9.90 -10.82
CA THR A 193 -19.34 10.72 -12.00
C THR A 193 -18.09 10.94 -12.86
N SER A 194 -16.91 10.96 -12.23
CA SER A 194 -15.62 11.12 -12.91
C SER A 194 -15.11 9.85 -13.62
N SER A 195 -15.79 8.70 -13.46
CA SER A 195 -15.42 7.41 -14.05
C SER A 195 -13.93 7.05 -13.88
N PRO A 196 -13.40 7.06 -12.63
CA PRO A 196 -12.00 6.77 -12.37
C PRO A 196 -11.69 5.29 -12.65
N SER A 197 -10.47 5.02 -13.11
CA SER A 197 -9.97 3.66 -13.32
C SER A 197 -9.51 2.98 -12.03
N SER A 198 -9.07 3.76 -11.04
CA SER A 198 -8.64 3.27 -9.73
C SER A 198 -8.83 4.35 -8.66
N ALA A 199 -8.82 3.93 -7.39
CA ALA A 199 -8.72 4.79 -6.21
C ALA A 199 -7.37 4.63 -5.49
N ASN A 200 -7.11 5.49 -4.52
CA ASN A 200 -5.95 5.43 -3.62
C ASN A 200 -6.34 5.94 -2.22
N ASP A 201 -5.52 6.76 -1.56
CA ASP A 201 -5.69 7.09 -0.15
C ASP A 201 -7.06 7.68 0.20
N ILE A 202 -7.43 7.55 1.47
CA ILE A 202 -8.70 8.04 2.00
C ILE A 202 -8.54 8.71 3.34
N TRP A 203 -9.29 9.80 3.51
CA TRP A 203 -9.48 10.47 4.77
C TRP A 203 -10.97 10.69 5.03
N GLY A 204 -11.32 10.98 6.27
CA GLY A 204 -12.68 11.38 6.63
C GLY A 204 -12.68 12.56 7.57
N TYR A 205 -13.86 13.13 7.80
CA TYR A 205 -14.08 14.12 8.86
C TYR A 205 -15.57 14.27 9.13
N ILE A 206 -15.91 14.77 10.33
CA ILE A 206 -17.22 15.36 10.61
C ILE A 206 -17.17 16.86 10.39
N ASP A 207 -18.06 17.41 9.57
CA ASP A 207 -18.19 18.85 9.36
C ASP A 207 -18.91 19.51 10.53
N LEU A 208 -18.23 20.46 11.18
CA LEU A 208 -18.71 21.11 12.40
C LEU A 208 -19.81 22.15 12.16
N ASN A 209 -20.09 22.53 10.91
CA ASN A 209 -21.19 23.45 10.56
C ASN A 209 -22.53 22.72 10.38
N ASN A 210 -22.50 21.48 9.89
CA ASN A 210 -23.71 20.75 9.49
C ASN A 210 -23.86 19.36 10.16
N ASN A 211 -22.86 18.90 10.94
CA ASN A 211 -22.78 17.59 11.58
C ASN A 211 -22.91 16.40 10.61
N ARG A 212 -22.48 16.59 9.36
CA ARG A 212 -22.40 15.52 8.36
C ARG A 212 -21.02 14.88 8.38
N GLU A 213 -20.97 13.60 8.06
CA GLU A 213 -19.74 12.85 7.93
C GLU A 213 -19.40 12.71 6.46
N TYR A 214 -18.13 12.93 6.12
CA TYR A 214 -17.66 12.87 4.74
C TYR A 214 -16.44 11.96 4.62
N ALA A 215 -16.36 11.30 3.47
CA ALA A 215 -15.17 10.65 2.95
C ALA A 215 -14.51 11.54 1.89
N VAL A 216 -13.22 11.80 2.02
CA VAL A 216 -12.38 12.42 1.00
C VAL A 216 -11.47 11.35 0.44
N MET A 217 -11.72 10.92 -0.78
CA MET A 217 -11.03 9.78 -1.39
C MET A 217 -10.24 10.23 -2.62
N GLY A 218 -8.99 9.81 -2.71
CA GLY A 218 -8.18 10.02 -3.88
C GLY A 218 -8.55 9.03 -5.00
N LEU A 219 -8.56 9.54 -6.23
CA LEU A 219 -8.86 8.83 -7.46
C LEU A 219 -7.71 8.95 -8.45
N TYR A 220 -7.62 8.03 -9.41
CA TYR A 220 -6.63 8.12 -10.47
C TYR A 220 -6.62 9.50 -11.14
N ASN A 221 -7.80 10.05 -11.42
CA ASN A 221 -8.01 11.30 -12.15
C ASN A 221 -8.37 12.51 -11.25
N GLY A 222 -8.34 12.40 -9.93
CA GLY A 222 -8.71 13.51 -9.05
C GLY A 222 -8.91 13.15 -7.58
N THR A 223 -9.71 13.94 -6.88
CA THR A 223 -10.10 13.74 -5.48
C THR A 223 -11.61 13.97 -5.37
N VAL A 224 -12.32 13.02 -4.74
CA VAL A 224 -13.78 13.06 -4.60
C VAL A 224 -14.17 13.28 -3.13
N LEU A 225 -15.21 14.09 -2.92
CA LEU A 225 -15.91 14.20 -1.63
C LEU A 225 -17.21 13.40 -1.70
N ILE A 226 -17.45 12.55 -0.70
CA ILE A 226 -18.64 11.71 -0.60
C ILE A 226 -19.27 11.94 0.77
N ASP A 227 -20.56 12.29 0.81
CA ASP A 227 -21.35 12.34 2.03
C ASP A 227 -21.69 10.92 2.48
N VAL A 228 -21.23 10.55 3.68
CA VAL A 228 -21.40 9.23 4.29
C VAL A 228 -22.23 9.29 5.58
N THR A 229 -22.92 10.41 5.81
CA THR A 229 -23.79 10.61 6.99
C THR A 229 -24.87 9.53 7.11
N ASP A 230 -25.45 9.13 5.98
CA ASP A 230 -26.23 7.89 5.88
C ASP A 230 -25.31 6.80 5.29
N PRO A 231 -24.71 5.92 6.12
CA PRO A 231 -23.72 4.96 5.67
C PRO A 231 -24.28 3.91 4.71
N VAL A 232 -25.60 3.76 4.63
CA VAL A 232 -26.28 2.85 3.70
C VAL A 232 -26.50 3.52 2.34
N ASN A 233 -26.52 4.84 2.27
CA ASN A 233 -26.77 5.61 1.06
C ASN A 233 -25.73 6.72 0.87
N PRO A 234 -24.44 6.37 0.65
CA PRO A 234 -23.43 7.38 0.37
C PRO A 234 -23.74 8.15 -0.91
N VAL A 235 -23.47 9.45 -0.90
CA VAL A 235 -23.75 10.35 -2.03
C VAL A 235 -22.49 11.10 -2.42
N GLU A 236 -22.06 10.96 -3.66
CA GLU A 236 -21.00 11.80 -4.21
C GLU A 236 -21.43 13.27 -4.18
N VAL A 237 -20.65 14.12 -3.52
CA VAL A 237 -20.85 15.56 -3.49
C VAL A 237 -20.31 16.17 -4.78
N ASP A 238 -19.01 16.00 -5.03
CA ASP A 238 -18.34 16.44 -6.27
C ASP A 238 -16.91 15.86 -6.35
N THR A 239 -16.28 15.96 -7.52
CA THR A 239 -14.90 15.54 -7.78
C THR A 239 -14.05 16.71 -8.32
N ILE A 240 -12.94 17.02 -7.64
CA ILE A 240 -11.90 17.90 -8.17
C ILE A 240 -10.94 17.10 -9.06
N THR A 241 -10.85 17.47 -10.33
CA THR A 241 -9.90 16.84 -11.26
C THR A 241 -8.45 17.17 -10.90
N GLY A 242 -7.57 16.19 -11.04
CA GLY A 242 -6.12 16.32 -10.78
C GLY A 242 -5.28 15.61 -11.83
N ALA A 243 -3.95 15.75 -11.73
CA ALA A 243 -3.02 15.09 -12.65
C ALA A 243 -3.06 13.56 -12.47
N ASN A 244 -3.33 12.80 -13.53
CA ASN A 244 -3.48 11.34 -13.47
C ASN A 244 -2.34 10.64 -12.71
N SER A 245 -2.67 9.90 -11.65
CA SER A 245 -1.70 9.22 -10.79
C SER A 245 -2.35 8.07 -10.03
N THR A 246 -1.68 6.92 -9.94
CA THR A 246 -2.08 5.84 -9.02
C THR A 246 -1.87 6.23 -7.56
N TRP A 247 -1.06 7.26 -7.29
CA TRP A 247 -0.74 7.74 -5.95
C TRP A 247 -1.28 9.15 -5.69
N ARG A 248 -2.09 9.29 -4.64
CA ARG A 248 -2.42 10.55 -3.97
C ARG A 248 -2.57 10.28 -2.49
N ASP A 249 -2.32 11.32 -1.69
CA ASP A 249 -2.55 11.31 -0.25
C ASP A 249 -3.35 12.57 0.12
N VAL A 250 -4.21 12.46 1.14
CA VAL A 250 -5.10 13.55 1.56
C VAL A 250 -5.25 13.66 3.07
N LYS A 251 -5.28 14.90 3.58
CA LYS A 251 -5.64 15.23 4.98
C LYS A 251 -6.56 16.43 5.03
N VAL A 252 -7.44 16.47 6.03
CA VAL A 252 -8.43 17.54 6.21
C VAL A 252 -8.17 18.36 7.47
N TYR A 253 -8.23 19.68 7.36
CA TYR A 253 -8.12 20.62 8.46
C TYR A 253 -9.37 21.49 8.59
N GLN A 254 -9.86 21.68 9.82
CA GLN A 254 -10.94 22.60 10.15
C GLN A 254 -10.47 23.67 11.14
N TYR A 255 -10.89 24.92 10.95
CA TYR A 255 -10.72 25.98 11.93
C TYR A 255 -11.94 26.90 11.99
N PHE A 256 -12.22 27.47 13.16
CA PHE A 256 -13.31 28.42 13.32
C PHE A 256 -12.89 29.82 12.81
N ASP A 257 -13.58 30.31 11.79
CA ASP A 257 -13.42 31.68 11.28
C ASP A 257 -14.37 32.63 12.02
N GLY A 258 -13.78 33.54 12.81
CA GLY A 258 -14.53 34.54 13.58
C GLY A 258 -15.26 35.57 12.73
N ASP A 259 -14.77 35.84 11.51
CA ASP A 259 -15.37 36.86 10.63
C ASP A 259 -16.67 36.34 9.99
N THR A 260 -16.68 35.07 9.57
CA THR A 260 -17.89 34.42 9.04
C THR A 260 -18.72 33.71 10.11
N SER A 261 -18.19 33.54 11.32
CA SER A 261 -18.79 32.73 12.40
C SER A 261 -19.13 31.31 11.96
N GLN A 262 -18.24 30.70 11.18
CA GLN A 262 -18.38 29.35 10.63
C GLN A 262 -17.04 28.64 10.69
N TYR A 263 -17.06 27.31 10.72
CA TYR A 263 -15.85 26.55 10.46
C TYR A 263 -15.50 26.62 8.97
N LYS A 264 -14.21 26.81 8.69
CA LYS A 264 -13.62 26.64 7.36
C LYS A 264 -12.89 25.31 7.32
N THR A 265 -13.07 24.60 6.21
CA THR A 265 -12.63 23.22 6.04
C THR A 265 -11.85 23.10 4.75
N TYR A 266 -10.60 22.61 4.83
CA TYR A 266 -9.74 22.45 3.66
C TYR A 266 -9.13 21.05 3.62
N ALA A 267 -9.16 20.42 2.45
CA ALA A 267 -8.36 19.24 2.14
C ALA A 267 -7.05 19.64 1.48
N TYR A 268 -5.95 19.06 1.96
CA TYR A 268 -4.62 19.16 1.38
C TYR A 268 -4.31 17.86 0.67
N VAL A 269 -3.98 17.93 -0.62
CA VAL A 269 -3.76 16.74 -1.45
C VAL A 269 -2.40 16.82 -2.12
N THR A 270 -1.60 15.76 -1.95
CA THR A 270 -0.37 15.53 -2.71
C THR A 270 -0.53 14.38 -3.69
N THR A 271 0.39 14.29 -4.63
CA THR A 271 0.40 13.22 -5.63
C THR A 271 1.79 13.02 -6.21
N GLU A 272 2.08 11.79 -6.63
CA GLU A 272 3.27 11.48 -7.42
C GLU A 272 3.10 11.82 -8.93
N GLY A 273 1.88 12.17 -9.35
CA GLY A 273 1.63 12.72 -10.67
C GLY A 273 1.72 14.25 -10.66
N GLN A 274 2.84 14.81 -11.12
CA GLN A 274 3.13 16.24 -11.36
C GLN A 274 1.97 17.24 -11.09
N GLY A 275 1.61 17.43 -9.82
CA GLY A 275 0.37 18.10 -9.39
C GLY A 275 0.57 19.10 -8.26
N GLY A 276 1.76 19.17 -7.68
CA GLY A 276 2.05 20.03 -6.53
C GLY A 276 1.22 19.66 -5.30
N LEU A 277 0.92 20.67 -4.48
CA LEU A 277 0.00 20.57 -3.35
C LEU A 277 -1.31 21.25 -3.72
N GLN A 278 -2.40 20.49 -3.87
CA GLN A 278 -3.74 21.05 -4.07
C GLN A 278 -4.38 21.38 -2.71
N ILE A 279 -5.04 22.54 -2.63
CA ILE A 279 -5.84 22.95 -1.48
C ILE A 279 -7.29 23.06 -1.98
N ILE A 280 -8.16 22.19 -1.46
CA ILE A 280 -9.57 22.11 -1.83
C ILE A 280 -10.41 22.63 -0.66
N ASP A 281 -11.22 23.65 -0.89
CA ASP A 281 -12.21 24.15 0.07
C ASP A 281 -13.43 23.22 0.08
N LEU A 282 -13.74 22.68 1.27
CA LEU A 282 -14.86 21.80 1.54
C LEU A 282 -15.96 22.49 2.36
N SER A 283 -15.80 23.78 2.65
CA SER A 283 -16.65 24.53 3.60
C SER A 283 -18.09 24.71 3.13
N ASN A 284 -18.34 24.55 1.82
CA ASN A 284 -19.67 24.63 1.21
C ASN A 284 -20.33 23.25 1.04
N ALA A 285 -19.73 22.17 1.57
CA ALA A 285 -20.35 20.85 1.54
C ALA A 285 -21.69 20.85 2.32
N PRO A 286 -22.72 20.13 1.83
CA PRO A 286 -22.71 19.22 0.67
C PRO A 286 -23.07 19.91 -0.67
N ASP A 287 -23.14 21.24 -0.73
CA ASP A 287 -23.60 21.94 -1.94
C ASP A 287 -22.52 22.00 -3.04
N SER A 288 -21.23 22.16 -2.66
CA SER A 288 -20.08 22.17 -3.59
C SER A 288 -18.74 22.07 -2.86
N ILE A 289 -17.69 21.75 -3.61
CA ILE A 289 -16.28 21.89 -3.20
C ILE A 289 -15.51 22.67 -4.27
N GLU A 290 -14.41 23.31 -3.92
CA GLU A 290 -13.65 24.16 -4.85
C GLU A 290 -12.14 23.98 -4.70
N LEU A 291 -11.41 23.83 -5.82
CA LEU A 291 -9.95 23.95 -5.81
C LEU A 291 -9.57 25.43 -5.67
N VAL A 292 -9.20 25.85 -4.46
CA VAL A 292 -8.91 27.26 -4.16
C VAL A 292 -7.45 27.63 -4.40
N ASN A 293 -6.53 26.66 -4.35
CA ASN A 293 -5.12 26.91 -4.63
C ASN A 293 -4.36 25.64 -5.08
N THR A 294 -3.22 25.84 -5.74
CA THR A 294 -2.23 24.79 -6.00
C THR A 294 -0.82 25.35 -5.78
N ILE A 295 -0.17 24.89 -4.72
CA ILE A 295 1.18 25.30 -4.37
C ILE A 295 2.20 24.44 -5.13
N ASN A 296 3.07 25.10 -5.90
CA ASN A 296 4.04 24.47 -6.79
C ASN A 296 5.48 24.54 -6.24
N VAL A 297 5.66 24.50 -4.91
CA VAL A 297 7.00 24.45 -4.28
C VAL A 297 7.74 23.18 -4.70
N PHE A 298 7.02 22.08 -4.85
CA PHE A 298 7.45 20.82 -5.46
C PHE A 298 6.46 20.43 -6.56
N GLN A 299 6.82 19.46 -7.40
CA GLN A 299 5.93 18.95 -8.45
C GLN A 299 5.26 17.65 -8.04
N THR A 300 5.97 16.81 -7.29
CA THR A 300 5.45 15.56 -6.74
C THR A 300 5.81 15.46 -5.27
N ALA A 301 4.94 14.83 -4.51
CA ALA A 301 5.20 14.43 -3.13
C ALA A 301 4.43 13.15 -2.83
N HIS A 302 5.03 12.34 -1.95
CA HIS A 302 4.55 11.01 -1.67
C HIS A 302 3.38 11.03 -0.67
N ASN A 303 3.51 11.84 0.39
CA ASN A 303 2.53 11.90 1.47
C ASN A 303 2.30 13.36 1.93
N VAL A 304 1.15 13.58 2.54
CA VAL A 304 0.76 14.78 3.27
C VAL A 304 0.24 14.40 4.65
N TYR A 305 0.72 15.09 5.68
CA TYR A 305 0.35 14.82 7.06
C TYR A 305 0.00 16.10 7.83
N LEU A 306 -0.90 16.00 8.80
CA LEU A 306 -1.26 17.10 9.70
C LEU A 306 -0.81 16.80 11.12
N GLY A 307 0.07 17.65 11.66
CA GLY A 307 0.46 17.59 13.06
C GLY A 307 -0.48 18.40 13.95
N ASN A 308 -0.64 17.94 15.19
CA ASN A 308 -1.39 18.63 16.25
C ASN A 308 -2.87 18.84 15.96
N ILE A 309 -3.53 17.86 15.34
CA ILE A 309 -4.97 17.90 15.08
C ILE A 309 -5.72 16.77 15.79
N ASN A 310 -7.01 16.97 16.02
CA ASN A 310 -7.96 15.89 16.27
C ASN A 310 -8.31 15.25 14.92
N TYR A 311 -8.01 13.96 14.76
CA TYR A 311 -8.19 13.29 13.47
C TYR A 311 -9.66 13.09 13.09
N ALA A 312 -10.61 13.14 14.03
CA ALA A 312 -12.03 12.95 13.75
C ALA A 312 -12.69 14.18 13.09
N ASP A 313 -12.35 15.37 13.57
CA ASP A 313 -12.91 16.65 13.09
C ASP A 313 -11.86 17.56 12.41
N GLY A 314 -10.60 17.14 12.31
CA GLY A 314 -9.54 17.93 11.67
C GLY A 314 -9.22 19.26 12.36
N THR A 315 -9.71 19.52 13.58
CA THR A 315 -9.40 20.77 14.30
C THR A 315 -8.05 20.70 15.00
N ALA A 316 -7.44 21.85 15.27
CA ALA A 316 -6.21 21.90 16.06
C ALA A 316 -6.48 21.43 17.51
N LEU A 317 -5.54 20.67 18.08
CA LEU A 317 -5.60 20.27 19.49
C LEU A 317 -5.54 21.48 20.41
N ASP A 318 -6.24 21.42 21.54
CA ASP A 318 -6.31 22.51 22.52
C ASP A 318 -4.92 23.01 22.94
N GLY A 319 -4.67 24.30 22.71
CA GLY A 319 -3.39 24.94 23.06
C GLY A 319 -2.24 24.64 22.10
N HIS A 320 -2.49 23.94 21.00
CA HIS A 320 -1.50 23.61 19.99
C HIS A 320 -1.87 24.18 18.63
N GLN A 321 -0.87 24.65 17.88
CA GLN A 321 -1.05 25.10 16.51
C GLN A 321 -0.91 23.89 15.57
N ALA A 322 -1.80 23.79 14.58
CA ALA A 322 -1.72 22.79 13.52
C ALA A 322 -0.63 23.14 12.50
N TYR A 323 0.03 22.11 11.98
CA TYR A 323 1.07 22.24 10.95
C TYR A 323 0.88 21.17 9.88
N LEU A 324 1.25 21.53 8.65
CA LEU A 324 1.21 20.63 7.50
C LEU A 324 2.62 20.11 7.20
N TYR A 325 2.76 18.81 7.06
CA TYR A 325 3.99 18.13 6.70
C TYR A 325 3.84 17.51 5.31
N ILE A 326 4.82 17.73 4.45
CA ILE A 326 4.89 17.10 3.13
C ILE A 326 6.16 16.27 3.05
N THR A 327 6.06 14.98 2.73
CA THR A 327 7.18 14.05 2.67
C THR A 327 7.42 13.53 1.24
N GLY A 328 8.58 12.95 0.98
CA GLY A 328 8.87 12.22 -0.26
C GLY A 328 8.80 13.06 -1.54
N SER A 329 9.02 14.38 -1.45
CA SER A 329 8.94 15.23 -2.64
C SER A 329 10.07 14.99 -3.64
N ASN A 330 9.89 15.42 -4.90
CA ASN A 330 10.96 15.44 -5.91
C ASN A 330 12.10 16.43 -5.63
N LEU A 331 12.11 17.11 -4.50
CA LEU A 331 13.13 18.07 -4.08
C LEU A 331 13.80 17.62 -2.77
N ASP A 332 15.03 18.12 -2.54
CA ASP A 332 15.80 17.91 -1.30
C ASP A 332 15.93 16.44 -0.89
N ASN A 333 16.10 15.55 -1.89
CA ASN A 333 16.21 14.11 -1.72
C ASN A 333 15.01 13.47 -0.98
N GLY A 334 13.82 14.05 -1.12
CA GLY A 334 12.60 13.57 -0.47
C GLY A 334 12.48 13.95 1.00
N SER A 335 13.29 14.90 1.48
CA SER A 335 13.15 15.43 2.83
C SER A 335 11.77 16.04 3.05
N TYR A 336 11.30 15.98 4.29
CA TYR A 336 10.03 16.55 4.68
C TYR A 336 10.07 18.10 4.71
N ARG A 337 8.92 18.70 4.46
CA ARG A 337 8.69 20.15 4.53
C ARG A 337 7.63 20.42 5.57
N VAL A 338 7.86 21.44 6.38
CA VAL A 338 6.89 21.91 7.38
C VAL A 338 6.30 23.22 6.90
N PHE A 339 4.98 23.30 6.84
CA PHE A 339 4.25 24.52 6.57
C PHE A 339 3.38 24.89 7.76
N ASP A 340 3.28 26.18 8.07
CA ASP A 340 2.28 26.67 9.01
C ASP A 340 0.92 26.84 8.33
N LEU A 341 -0.14 26.73 9.13
CA LEU A 341 -1.52 26.87 8.69
C LEU A 341 -2.17 28.17 9.21
N VAL A 342 -1.41 29.25 9.34
CA VAL A 342 -1.97 30.56 9.74
C VAL A 342 -2.91 31.10 8.66
N ASP A 343 -2.54 30.91 7.39
CA ASP A 343 -3.42 31.05 6.22
C ASP A 343 -3.58 29.67 5.55
N PRO A 344 -4.63 28.91 5.87
CA PRO A 344 -4.86 27.56 5.33
C PRO A 344 -4.97 27.49 3.79
N VAL A 345 -5.31 28.59 3.11
CA VAL A 345 -5.35 28.63 1.64
C VAL A 345 -3.96 28.87 1.05
N ASN A 346 -3.07 29.56 1.79
CA ASN A 346 -1.70 29.85 1.40
C ASN A 346 -0.68 29.48 2.49
N PRO A 347 -0.58 28.18 2.86
CA PRO A 347 0.31 27.76 3.94
C PRO A 347 1.76 28.13 3.64
N ALA A 348 2.42 28.74 4.63
CA ALA A 348 3.77 29.27 4.47
C ALA A 348 4.81 28.21 4.87
N LEU A 349 5.83 28.03 4.02
CA LEU A 349 6.93 27.10 4.31
C LEU A 349 7.77 27.62 5.48
N VAL A 350 7.84 26.84 6.55
CA VAL A 350 8.64 27.14 7.75
C VAL A 350 10.04 26.58 7.62
N THR A 351 10.17 25.29 7.29
CA THR A 351 11.48 24.63 7.18
C THR A 351 11.48 23.44 6.23
N THR A 352 12.68 23.05 5.80
CA THR A 352 12.97 21.82 5.04
C THR A 352 14.27 21.24 5.60
N PRO A 353 14.22 20.26 6.50
CA PRO A 353 15.42 19.81 7.21
C PRO A 353 16.38 19.10 6.27
N SER A 354 17.56 19.69 6.05
CA SER A 354 18.53 19.14 5.08
C SER A 354 19.13 17.80 5.50
N SER A 355 19.00 17.41 6.77
CA SER A 355 19.56 16.18 7.33
C SER A 355 18.58 15.01 7.41
N ALA A 356 17.33 15.17 6.95
CA ALA A 356 16.36 14.09 7.03
C ALA A 356 16.67 12.94 6.08
N GLY A 357 17.08 13.25 4.85
CA GLY A 357 17.12 12.26 3.78
C GLY A 357 15.73 12.07 3.19
N TYR A 358 15.46 10.91 2.59
CA TYR A 358 14.14 10.59 2.08
C TYR A 358 13.20 10.26 3.25
N VAL A 359 12.00 10.83 3.27
CA VAL A 359 10.92 10.45 4.19
C VAL A 359 9.77 9.93 3.33
N HIS A 360 9.37 8.68 3.55
CA HIS A 360 8.30 8.03 2.79
C HIS A 360 6.96 8.46 3.37
N ASP A 361 6.71 8.08 4.62
CA ASP A 361 5.51 8.38 5.40
C ASP A 361 5.89 8.95 6.77
N ALA A 362 4.91 9.48 7.50
CA ALA A 362 5.12 9.99 8.83
C ALA A 362 3.87 9.93 9.72
N THR A 363 4.11 10.01 11.03
CA THR A 363 3.07 10.35 12.00
C THR A 363 3.60 11.37 13.01
N ASN A 364 2.69 12.13 13.64
CA ASN A 364 3.02 13.07 14.71
C ASN A 364 2.34 12.68 16.02
N LEU A 365 3.07 12.84 17.13
CA LEU A 365 2.49 12.74 18.46
C LEU A 365 3.11 13.77 19.41
N ILE A 366 2.30 14.20 20.37
CA ILE A 366 2.72 15.11 21.44
C ILE A 366 2.89 14.29 22.72
N ILE A 367 4.04 14.44 23.37
CA ILE A 367 4.31 13.84 24.69
C ILE A 367 4.52 14.94 25.74
N ASP A 368 4.06 14.70 26.95
CA ASP A 368 4.15 15.60 28.11
C ASP A 368 4.70 14.89 29.37
N ASP A 369 5.17 13.66 29.19
CA ASP A 369 5.73 12.82 30.24
C ASP A 369 7.26 13.01 30.41
N THR A 370 7.89 12.14 31.20
CA THR A 370 9.33 12.21 31.51
C THR A 370 10.25 12.11 30.30
N ARG A 371 9.77 11.60 29.15
CA ARG A 371 10.54 11.51 27.90
C ARG A 371 10.83 12.87 27.28
N THR A 372 10.09 13.91 27.64
CA THR A 372 10.40 15.31 27.26
C THR A 372 11.81 15.72 27.67
N GLY A 373 12.40 15.10 28.70
CA GLY A 373 13.80 15.30 29.09
C GLY A 373 14.84 14.82 28.05
N GLN A 374 14.41 14.06 27.03
CA GLN A 374 15.22 13.59 25.91
C GLN A 374 15.05 14.46 24.65
N CYS A 375 14.11 15.41 24.69
CA CYS A 375 13.92 16.46 23.70
C CYS A 375 14.85 17.65 23.98
N ALA A 376 14.83 18.68 23.13
CA ALA A 376 15.61 19.89 23.40
C ALA A 376 15.14 20.62 24.66
N SER A 377 16.06 21.39 25.26
CA SER A 377 15.80 22.07 26.53
C SER A 377 14.64 23.04 26.41
N GLY A 378 13.64 22.87 27.28
CA GLY A 378 12.43 23.71 27.30
C GLY A 378 11.27 23.15 26.47
N HIS A 379 11.45 22.02 25.78
CA HIS A 379 10.38 21.37 25.02
C HIS A 379 9.56 20.46 25.94
N ASN A 380 8.62 21.06 26.68
CA ASN A 380 7.58 20.35 27.42
C ASN A 380 6.25 21.14 27.31
N PRO A 381 5.25 20.63 26.56
CA PRO A 381 5.25 19.35 25.85
C PRO A 381 6.27 19.30 24.70
N CYS A 382 6.63 18.08 24.29
CA CYS A 382 7.52 17.81 23.15
C CYS A 382 6.72 17.22 21.99
N GLU A 383 6.90 17.77 20.79
CA GLU A 383 6.23 17.33 19.57
C GLU A 383 7.16 16.44 18.76
N LEU A 384 6.81 15.17 18.66
CA LEU A 384 7.56 14.17 17.91
C LEU A 384 7.02 14.03 16.50
N PHE A 385 7.93 14.00 15.53
CA PHE A 385 7.67 13.56 14.17
C PHE A 385 8.39 12.23 13.97
N ILE A 386 7.60 11.20 13.65
CA ILE A 386 8.08 9.84 13.41
C ILE A 386 8.19 9.66 11.91
N ASP A 387 9.40 9.41 11.46
CA ASP A 387 9.80 9.34 10.05
C ASP A 387 10.01 7.88 9.66
N PHE A 388 9.21 7.41 8.71
CA PHE A 388 9.37 6.11 8.07
C PHE A 388 10.02 6.32 6.70
N ASN A 389 11.23 5.80 6.52
CA ASN A 389 12.07 6.13 5.37
C ASN A 389 12.49 4.93 4.52
N GLU A 390 11.69 3.85 4.52
CA GLU A 390 11.96 2.58 3.83
C GLU A 390 13.04 1.71 4.51
N ASN A 391 13.82 2.24 5.45
CA ASN A 391 14.92 1.49 6.07
C ASN A 391 14.93 1.53 7.61
N THR A 392 14.53 2.65 8.18
CA THR A 392 14.54 2.91 9.62
C THR A 392 13.29 3.67 10.04
N VAL A 393 13.06 3.65 11.36
CA VAL A 393 12.19 4.61 12.04
C VAL A 393 13.07 5.66 12.68
N ASP A 394 12.90 6.91 12.27
CA ASP A 394 13.63 8.05 12.80
C ASP A 394 12.70 8.89 13.69
N ILE A 395 13.18 9.29 14.87
CA ILE A 395 12.41 10.14 15.79
C ILE A 395 13.01 11.54 15.78
N TRP A 396 12.19 12.52 15.45
CA TRP A 396 12.55 13.93 15.42
C TRP A 396 11.81 14.70 16.50
N ASP A 397 12.51 15.57 17.22
CA ASP A 397 11.88 16.64 17.97
C ASP A 397 11.61 17.80 17.01
N THR A 398 10.33 18.08 16.82
CA THR A 398 9.84 19.12 15.92
C THR A 398 9.14 20.25 16.67
N THR A 399 9.28 20.32 18.00
CA THR A 399 8.63 21.35 18.83
C THR A 399 8.96 22.75 18.32
N ASP A 400 10.25 23.04 18.09
CA ASP A 400 10.68 24.19 17.29
C ASP A 400 10.67 23.82 15.80
N LYS A 401 9.63 24.27 15.10
CA LYS A 401 9.41 24.00 13.67
C LYS A 401 10.49 24.62 12.79
N SER A 402 11.22 25.63 13.25
CA SER A 402 12.29 26.27 12.47
C SER A 402 13.60 25.50 12.54
N ASN A 403 13.81 24.75 13.61
CA ASN A 403 15.04 24.02 13.88
C ASN A 403 14.75 22.61 14.45
N PRO A 404 14.09 21.73 13.69
CA PRO A 404 13.87 20.36 14.12
C PRO A 404 15.20 19.63 14.21
N PHE A 405 15.32 18.72 15.17
CA PHE A 405 16.51 17.89 15.30
C PHE A 405 16.14 16.42 15.50
N LYS A 406 16.98 15.54 14.94
CA LYS A 406 16.81 14.09 15.07
C LYS A 406 17.31 13.61 16.42
N ILE A 407 16.44 12.93 17.16
CA ILE A 407 16.77 12.27 18.43
C ILE A 407 17.44 10.92 18.16
N SER A 408 16.86 10.10 17.27
CA SER A 408 17.36 8.76 16.97
C SER A 408 17.04 8.29 15.56
N THR A 409 17.79 7.27 15.12
CA THR A 409 17.58 6.50 13.89
C THR A 409 17.63 5.03 14.28
N THR A 410 16.55 4.29 14.03
CA THR A 410 16.42 2.91 14.51
C THR A 410 16.03 1.97 13.38
N SER A 411 16.92 1.04 13.04
CA SER A 411 16.58 -0.12 12.19
C SER A 411 16.17 -1.32 13.05
N TYR A 412 15.61 -2.34 12.43
CA TYR A 412 15.19 -3.56 13.10
C TYR A 412 15.43 -4.81 12.24
N ALA A 413 15.55 -5.95 12.91
CA ALA A 413 15.67 -7.23 12.22
C ALA A 413 14.31 -7.61 11.62
N GLY A 414 14.16 -7.51 10.31
CA GLY A 414 12.81 -7.41 9.74
C GLY A 414 12.83 -6.54 8.50
N ALA A 415 13.38 -5.34 8.68
CA ALA A 415 13.34 -4.23 7.74
C ALA A 415 13.52 -4.66 6.28
N SER A 416 12.47 -4.49 5.49
CA SER A 416 12.46 -4.64 4.03
C SER A 416 12.14 -3.30 3.37
N TYR A 417 11.02 -2.68 3.79
CA TYR A 417 10.50 -1.39 3.37
C TYR A 417 9.69 -0.79 4.52
N THR A 418 10.37 -0.17 5.49
CA THR A 418 9.73 0.52 6.62
C THR A 418 8.84 1.65 6.11
N HIS A 419 7.55 1.37 5.98
CA HIS A 419 6.63 2.13 5.14
C HIS A 419 5.90 3.21 5.92
N SER A 420 5.11 2.80 6.92
CA SER A 420 4.21 3.65 7.68
C SER A 420 4.09 3.15 9.12
N GLY A 421 3.37 3.91 9.93
CA GLY A 421 3.06 3.47 11.28
C GLY A 421 2.26 4.49 12.09
N TRP A 422 1.77 4.02 13.24
CA TRP A 422 0.99 4.83 14.18
C TRP A 422 1.34 4.51 15.62
N TYR A 423 1.16 5.48 16.50
CA TYR A 423 1.44 5.28 17.92
C TYR A 423 0.29 4.59 18.68
N SER A 424 0.64 3.84 19.72
CA SER A 424 -0.33 3.29 20.68
C SER A 424 -1.03 4.40 21.45
N LYS A 425 -2.23 4.13 22.00
CA LYS A 425 -3.00 5.09 22.80
C LYS A 425 -2.19 5.75 23.92
N ASP A 426 -1.34 4.98 24.60
CA ASP A 426 -0.47 5.45 25.68
C ASP A 426 0.81 6.14 25.18
N LYS A 427 0.98 6.24 23.86
CA LYS A 427 2.10 6.87 23.15
C LYS A 427 3.47 6.24 23.48
N ASN A 428 3.51 5.04 24.03
CA ASN A 428 4.76 4.36 24.39
C ASN A 428 5.29 3.45 23.28
N TYR A 429 4.45 3.14 22.29
CA TYR A 429 4.81 2.23 21.20
C TYR A 429 4.44 2.83 19.85
N ILE A 430 5.20 2.45 18.82
CA ILE A 430 4.88 2.67 17.40
C ILE A 430 4.61 1.32 16.76
N PHE A 431 3.44 1.17 16.16
CA PHE A 431 3.09 0.07 15.27
C PHE A 431 3.63 0.39 13.87
N ILE A 432 4.36 -0.53 13.26
CA ILE A 432 5.11 -0.32 12.02
C ILE A 432 4.66 -1.34 10.99
N GLN A 433 4.24 -0.86 9.82
CA GLN A 433 4.04 -1.68 8.63
C GLN A 433 5.30 -1.68 7.76
N ASP A 434 5.64 -2.86 7.25
CA ASP A 434 6.84 -3.10 6.47
C ASP A 434 6.46 -3.68 5.10
N GLU A 435 5.95 -2.80 4.24
CA GLU A 435 5.12 -3.14 3.07
C GLU A 435 5.73 -4.17 2.08
N LEU A 436 7.05 -4.38 2.10
CA LEU A 436 7.70 -5.33 1.18
C LEU A 436 8.28 -6.54 1.88
N ASP A 437 8.02 -6.77 3.16
CA ASP A 437 8.58 -7.92 3.86
C ASP A 437 7.91 -9.24 3.44
N GLU A 438 6.59 -9.26 3.19
CA GLU A 438 5.87 -10.45 2.71
C GLU A 438 6.34 -10.85 1.31
N ARG A 439 6.56 -9.85 0.45
CA ARG A 439 7.05 -10.07 -0.92
C ARG A 439 8.52 -10.48 -0.95
N ASN A 440 9.39 -9.76 -0.26
CA ASN A 440 10.84 -9.97 -0.36
C ASN A 440 11.34 -11.13 0.50
N ARG A 441 10.62 -11.45 1.58
CA ARG A 441 11.03 -12.47 2.56
C ARG A 441 10.09 -13.67 2.62
N GLY A 442 8.91 -13.59 2.01
CA GLY A 442 7.94 -14.68 2.02
C GLY A 442 7.35 -14.94 3.41
N VAL A 443 7.20 -13.88 4.22
CA VAL A 443 6.52 -13.95 5.52
C VAL A 443 5.02 -13.67 5.35
N ASN A 444 4.25 -13.99 6.39
CA ASN A 444 2.87 -13.52 6.48
C ASN A 444 2.84 -12.05 6.95
N SER A 445 1.70 -11.38 6.78
CA SER A 445 1.51 -9.99 7.20
C SER A 445 2.06 -9.74 8.60
N THR A 446 3.03 -8.84 8.75
CA THR A 446 3.75 -8.66 10.02
C THR A 446 3.75 -7.21 10.47
N LEU A 447 3.00 -6.92 11.53
CA LEU A 447 3.03 -5.61 12.20
C LEU A 447 4.11 -5.64 13.29
N TYR A 448 5.16 -4.84 13.15
CA TYR A 448 6.20 -4.71 14.19
C TYR A 448 5.78 -3.69 15.25
N VAL A 449 6.20 -3.90 16.49
CA VAL A 449 5.89 -3.00 17.61
C VAL A 449 7.19 -2.48 18.22
N MET A 450 7.44 -1.18 18.08
CA MET A 450 8.62 -0.50 18.61
C MET A 450 8.29 0.22 19.92
N ASP A 451 9.05 -0.07 20.98
CA ASP A 451 9.02 0.67 22.25
C ASP A 451 9.82 1.97 22.10
N ILE A 452 9.17 3.10 22.43
CA ILE A 452 9.72 4.46 22.40
C ILE A 452 9.72 5.12 23.78
N GLN A 453 9.79 4.33 24.86
CA GLN A 453 9.94 4.88 26.22
C GLN A 453 11.32 5.53 26.43
N ASP A 454 12.33 5.06 25.68
CA ASP A 454 13.62 5.72 25.49
C ASP A 454 13.70 6.18 24.02
N LEU A 455 13.45 7.48 23.79
CA LEU A 455 13.47 8.08 22.46
C LEU A 455 14.86 8.03 21.82
N THR A 456 15.93 7.91 22.62
CA THR A 456 17.31 7.86 22.13
C THR A 456 17.74 6.45 21.72
N SER A 457 17.05 5.42 22.20
CA SER A 457 17.30 4.02 21.85
C SER A 457 16.01 3.20 21.68
N PRO A 458 15.13 3.54 20.73
CA PRO A 458 13.96 2.72 20.41
C PRO A 458 14.33 1.30 20.02
N ARG A 459 13.41 0.35 20.23
CA ARG A 459 13.64 -1.07 19.89
C ARG A 459 12.34 -1.82 19.67
N ILE A 460 12.39 -2.86 18.85
CA ILE A 460 11.26 -3.80 18.72
C ILE A 460 11.03 -4.51 20.06
N ALA A 461 9.80 -4.42 20.54
CA ALA A 461 9.32 -5.03 21.78
C ALA A 461 8.30 -6.15 21.53
N GLY A 462 7.69 -6.19 20.34
CA GLY A 462 6.69 -7.19 19.98
C GLY A 462 6.38 -7.17 18.49
N SER A 463 5.46 -8.03 18.08
CA SER A 463 4.92 -8.08 16.73
C SER A 463 3.59 -8.82 16.71
N TYR A 464 2.79 -8.57 15.69
CA TYR A 464 1.71 -9.45 15.27
C TYR A 464 2.08 -10.10 13.94
N VAL A 465 1.68 -11.36 13.75
CA VAL A 465 1.88 -12.11 12.49
C VAL A 465 0.53 -12.68 12.09
N GLY A 466 0.06 -12.29 10.90
CA GLY A 466 -1.22 -12.68 10.36
C GLY A 466 -1.27 -14.07 9.76
N SER A 467 -2.45 -14.45 9.27
CA SER A 467 -2.72 -15.77 8.70
C SER A 467 -2.39 -15.89 7.21
N THR A 468 -2.15 -14.78 6.52
CA THR A 468 -1.93 -14.71 5.06
C THR A 468 -0.68 -13.89 4.73
N PRO A 469 -0.11 -14.04 3.53
CA PRO A 469 0.98 -13.18 3.03
C PRO A 469 0.50 -11.90 2.33
N ALA A 470 -0.76 -11.48 2.53
CA ALA A 470 -1.25 -10.20 2.04
C ALA A 470 -0.43 -9.06 2.65
N ILE A 471 0.00 -8.11 1.82
CA ILE A 471 0.86 -7.01 2.24
C ILE A 471 0.11 -6.09 3.21
N ASP A 472 0.73 -5.71 4.32
CA ASP A 472 0.24 -4.63 5.18
C ASP A 472 0.60 -3.24 4.66
N HIS A 473 -0.27 -2.26 4.90
CA HIS A 473 -0.10 -0.90 4.39
C HIS A 473 -0.36 0.13 5.48
N ASN A 474 -1.38 0.99 5.36
CA ASN A 474 -1.60 2.07 6.30
C ASN A 474 -2.50 1.63 7.46
N GLY A 475 -2.18 2.07 8.68
CA GLY A 475 -3.01 1.77 9.84
C GLY A 475 -3.02 2.84 10.92
N PHE A 476 -4.09 2.80 11.71
CA PHE A 476 -4.49 3.86 12.64
C PHE A 476 -4.94 3.26 13.97
N THR A 477 -4.44 3.83 15.07
CA THR A 477 -4.90 3.49 16.41
C THR A 477 -6.14 4.30 16.74
N LEU A 478 -7.20 3.62 17.18
CA LEU A 478 -8.36 4.22 17.83
C LEU A 478 -8.59 3.47 19.14
N GLU A 479 -8.28 4.16 20.25
CA GLU A 479 -8.29 3.59 21.58
C GLU A 479 -7.42 2.32 21.66
N ASP A 480 -7.98 1.20 22.11
CA ASP A 480 -7.28 -0.09 22.25
C ASP A 480 -7.41 -0.97 20.99
N LYS A 481 -7.83 -0.40 19.86
CA LYS A 481 -7.89 -1.08 18.55
C LYS A 481 -6.95 -0.44 17.54
N TYR A 482 -6.44 -1.28 16.65
CA TYR A 482 -5.64 -0.88 15.50
C TYR A 482 -6.31 -1.34 14.21
N TYR A 483 -6.59 -0.40 13.32
CA TYR A 483 -7.22 -0.66 12.03
C TYR A 483 -6.17 -0.48 10.95
N MET A 484 -5.92 -1.50 10.14
CA MET A 484 -4.95 -1.43 9.05
C MET A 484 -5.55 -1.91 7.74
N SER A 485 -5.21 -1.23 6.66
CA SER A 485 -5.40 -1.76 5.31
C SER A 485 -4.34 -2.82 5.02
N ASN A 486 -4.77 -3.90 4.37
CA ASN A 486 -3.95 -5.04 3.99
C ASN A 486 -4.23 -5.44 2.54
N TYR A 487 -4.17 -4.49 1.60
CA TYR A 487 -4.34 -4.74 0.17
C TYR A 487 -5.41 -5.80 -0.12
N LYS A 488 -4.99 -7.00 -0.58
CA LYS A 488 -5.91 -8.07 -0.99
C LYS A 488 -6.75 -8.68 0.13
N ARG A 489 -6.36 -8.49 1.40
CA ARG A 489 -7.13 -8.90 2.58
C ARG A 489 -8.14 -7.84 3.03
N GLY A 490 -8.08 -6.63 2.47
CA GLY A 490 -8.98 -5.54 2.82
C GLY A 490 -8.61 -4.90 4.16
N LEU A 491 -9.56 -4.83 5.09
CA LEU A 491 -9.36 -4.30 6.45
C LEU A 491 -8.98 -5.42 7.42
N THR A 492 -7.96 -5.19 8.26
CA THR A 492 -7.70 -5.99 9.46
C THR A 492 -7.83 -5.13 10.71
N VAL A 493 -8.46 -5.67 11.76
CA VAL A 493 -8.65 -5.03 13.06
C VAL A 493 -7.94 -5.85 14.14
N LEU A 494 -7.04 -5.20 14.86
CA LEU A 494 -6.28 -5.79 15.96
C LEU A 494 -6.71 -5.20 17.31
N ASP A 495 -6.81 -6.06 18.32
CA ASP A 495 -6.76 -5.68 19.73
C ASP A 495 -5.31 -5.35 20.10
N VAL A 496 -5.08 -4.10 20.49
CA VAL A 496 -3.79 -3.55 20.93
C VAL A 496 -3.81 -3.09 22.39
N SER A 497 -4.78 -3.55 23.19
CA SER A 497 -4.82 -3.30 24.64
C SER A 497 -3.55 -3.77 25.37
N ASN A 498 -2.85 -4.77 24.80
CA ASN A 498 -1.46 -5.07 25.08
C ASN A 498 -0.61 -4.77 23.83
N PRO A 499 0.02 -3.58 23.73
CA PRO A 499 0.68 -3.15 22.51
C PRO A 499 1.77 -4.11 22.01
N VAL A 500 2.49 -4.79 22.91
CA VAL A 500 3.59 -5.69 22.53
C VAL A 500 3.14 -7.10 22.10
N ALA A 501 1.84 -7.40 22.18
CA ALA A 501 1.28 -8.65 21.68
C ALA A 501 -0.11 -8.41 21.06
N PRO A 502 -0.19 -7.71 19.91
CA PRO A 502 -1.46 -7.47 19.23
C PRO A 502 -2.11 -8.77 18.78
N LYS A 503 -3.45 -8.76 18.70
CA LYS A 503 -4.23 -9.93 18.26
C LYS A 503 -5.31 -9.53 17.28
N GLU A 504 -5.46 -10.29 16.21
CA GLU A 504 -6.55 -10.07 15.25
C GLU A 504 -7.91 -10.39 15.88
N ILE A 505 -8.85 -9.46 15.78
CA ILE A 505 -10.22 -9.59 16.32
C ILE A 505 -11.30 -9.32 15.25
N GLY A 506 -10.91 -8.88 14.05
CA GLY A 506 -11.82 -8.61 12.94
C GLY A 506 -11.09 -8.47 11.61
N PHE A 507 -11.77 -8.80 10.52
CA PHE A 507 -11.32 -8.44 9.17
C PHE A 507 -12.50 -8.32 8.20
N PHE A 508 -12.29 -7.63 7.09
CA PHE A 508 -13.22 -7.57 5.95
C PHE A 508 -12.45 -7.51 4.64
N ASP A 509 -12.62 -8.52 3.80
CA ASP A 509 -11.96 -8.63 2.50
C ASP A 509 -12.69 -7.76 1.46
N THR A 510 -12.06 -6.65 1.04
CA THR A 510 -12.60 -5.74 0.03
C THR A 510 -12.23 -6.14 -1.40
N TYR A 511 -11.36 -7.14 -1.56
CA TYR A 511 -10.87 -7.66 -2.83
C TYR A 511 -11.03 -9.19 -2.92
N PRO A 512 -12.27 -9.71 -2.83
CA PRO A 512 -12.48 -11.15 -2.79
C PRO A 512 -12.23 -11.83 -4.14
N ILE A 513 -12.12 -11.05 -5.23
CA ILE A 513 -12.00 -11.57 -6.60
C ILE A 513 -10.88 -10.87 -7.39
N PRO A 514 -9.89 -11.63 -7.87
CA PRO A 514 -9.69 -13.06 -7.62
C PRO A 514 -9.26 -13.38 -6.19
N GLU A 515 -9.66 -14.55 -5.69
CA GLU A 515 -9.28 -15.05 -4.37
C GLU A 515 -7.76 -15.28 -4.29
N GLY A 516 -7.12 -14.93 -3.17
CA GLY A 516 -5.71 -15.26 -2.97
C GLY A 516 -5.08 -14.77 -1.67
N ASN A 517 -5.38 -13.54 -1.23
CA ASN A 517 -4.68 -12.90 -0.11
C ASN A 517 -3.14 -13.06 -0.21
N ASP A 518 -2.63 -12.95 -1.44
CA ASP A 518 -1.22 -13.08 -1.77
C ASP A 518 -0.48 -11.73 -1.63
N SER A 519 0.84 -11.74 -1.75
CA SER A 519 1.69 -10.56 -1.61
C SER A 519 1.68 -9.67 -2.87
N GLN A 520 0.47 -9.25 -3.27
CA GLN A 520 0.20 -8.28 -4.34
C GLN A 520 -0.53 -7.06 -3.78
N PHE A 521 -0.49 -5.96 -4.54
CA PHE A 521 -0.96 -4.64 -4.09
C PHE A 521 -2.40 -4.30 -4.51
N ASP A 522 -3.18 -5.25 -5.00
CA ASP A 522 -4.60 -4.99 -5.29
C ASP A 522 -5.38 -4.91 -3.98
N GLY A 523 -6.50 -4.20 -3.96
CA GLY A 523 -7.41 -4.18 -2.81
C GLY A 523 -7.34 -2.89 -1.99
N ALA A 524 -7.49 -2.99 -0.67
CA ALA A 524 -7.55 -1.83 0.23
C ALA A 524 -6.23 -1.06 0.28
N TRP A 525 -6.23 0.17 -0.25
CA TRP A 525 -5.11 1.11 -0.12
C TRP A 525 -5.11 1.74 1.28
N GLY A 526 -6.23 2.31 1.70
CA GLY A 526 -6.32 3.08 2.95
C GLY A 526 -7.58 2.75 3.75
N THR A 527 -7.50 3.00 5.05
CA THR A 527 -8.63 2.89 5.98
C THR A 527 -8.70 4.13 6.88
N TYR A 528 -9.90 4.56 7.25
CA TYR A 528 -10.11 5.69 8.17
C TYR A 528 -11.16 5.31 9.23
N PRO A 529 -10.78 5.17 10.51
CA PRO A 529 -11.69 4.71 11.57
C PRO A 529 -12.26 5.82 12.47
N TYR A 530 -11.98 7.11 12.20
CA TYR A 530 -12.23 8.19 13.15
C TYR A 530 -13.59 8.89 13.02
N LEU A 531 -14.53 8.38 12.23
CA LEU A 531 -15.87 8.97 12.13
C LEU A 531 -16.62 8.83 13.48
N PRO A 532 -17.27 9.89 13.98
CA PRO A 532 -18.06 9.83 15.23
C PRO A 532 -19.16 8.76 15.25
N SER A 533 -19.71 8.40 14.10
CA SER A 533 -20.66 7.29 13.93
C SER A 533 -20.09 5.91 14.30
N GLY A 534 -18.75 5.78 14.33
CA GLY A 534 -18.05 4.51 14.43
C GLY A 534 -17.94 3.75 13.10
N ASN A 535 -18.38 4.36 11.99
CA ASN A 535 -18.19 3.79 10.66
C ASN A 535 -16.70 3.86 10.28
N ILE A 536 -16.26 2.83 9.56
CA ILE A 536 -14.90 2.73 9.04
C ILE A 536 -14.97 2.89 7.54
N LEU A 537 -14.21 3.85 7.01
CA LEU A 537 -14.07 4.03 5.58
C LEU A 537 -12.88 3.21 5.09
N VAL A 538 -13.04 2.51 3.97
CA VAL A 538 -11.94 1.80 3.31
C VAL A 538 -11.99 2.13 1.81
N SER A 539 -10.85 2.59 1.29
CA SER A 539 -10.69 2.82 -0.14
C SER A 539 -9.96 1.64 -0.75
N ASP A 540 -10.66 0.91 -1.60
CA ASP A 540 -10.12 -0.17 -2.41
C ASP A 540 -9.74 0.36 -3.79
N ILE A 541 -8.52 0.06 -4.23
CA ILE A 541 -7.92 0.53 -5.49
C ILE A 541 -8.84 0.25 -6.67
N SER A 542 -9.48 -0.91 -6.68
CA SER A 542 -10.22 -1.41 -7.85
C SER A 542 -11.72 -1.39 -7.61
N ASN A 543 -12.12 -1.64 -6.37
CA ASN A 543 -13.51 -1.83 -6.00
C ASN A 543 -14.14 -0.57 -5.42
N GLY A 544 -13.41 0.50 -5.13
CA GLY A 544 -13.98 1.79 -4.70
C GLY A 544 -14.17 1.90 -3.19
N LEU A 545 -15.19 2.64 -2.76
CA LEU A 545 -15.40 2.97 -1.35
C LEU A 545 -16.21 1.89 -0.64
N PHE A 546 -15.71 1.41 0.49
CA PHE A 546 -16.44 0.57 1.44
C PHE A 546 -16.69 1.35 2.73
N ILE A 547 -17.92 1.26 3.23
CA ILE A 547 -18.32 1.77 4.54
C ILE A 547 -18.64 0.56 5.40
N LEU A 548 -17.83 0.36 6.43
CA LEU A 548 -17.83 -0.83 7.26
C LEU A 548 -18.23 -0.49 8.69
N LYS A 549 -18.76 -1.49 9.38
CA LYS A 549 -19.11 -1.38 10.79
C LYS A 549 -18.40 -2.46 11.59
N ASP A 550 -17.66 -2.03 12.61
CA ASP A 550 -16.94 -2.93 13.50
C ASP A 550 -17.81 -3.43 14.66
N ASN A 551 -18.01 -4.74 14.71
CA ASN A 551 -18.68 -5.44 15.81
C ASN A 551 -17.71 -6.24 16.69
N SER A 552 -16.39 -6.11 16.49
CA SER A 552 -15.38 -6.81 17.28
C SER A 552 -15.31 -6.27 18.71
N GLU A 553 -14.88 -7.13 19.63
CA GLU A 553 -14.69 -6.79 21.05
C GLU A 553 -13.22 -6.98 21.45
N ILE A 554 -12.72 -6.12 22.33
CA ILE A 554 -11.40 -6.28 22.97
C ILE A 554 -11.38 -7.60 23.76
N GLY A 555 -10.34 -8.39 23.59
CA GLY A 555 -10.25 -9.75 24.12
C GLY A 555 -11.19 -10.77 23.46
N GLY A 556 -11.80 -10.41 22.32
CA GLY A 556 -12.66 -11.27 21.53
C GLY A 556 -11.93 -12.49 20.93
N SER A 557 -12.68 -13.36 20.27
CA SER A 557 -12.11 -14.51 19.56
C SER A 557 -11.31 -14.06 18.35
N GLU A 558 -10.20 -14.74 18.08
CA GLU A 558 -9.45 -14.59 16.83
C GLU A 558 -10.23 -15.20 15.65
N PRO A 559 -10.03 -14.71 14.42
CA PRO A 559 -10.65 -15.30 13.24
C PRO A 559 -10.28 -16.79 13.08
N PRO A 560 -11.17 -17.60 12.50
CA PRO A 560 -10.85 -18.97 12.17
C PRO A 560 -9.67 -19.02 11.19
N ALA A 561 -8.76 -19.97 11.39
CA ALA A 561 -7.65 -20.18 10.47
C ALA A 561 -8.19 -20.41 9.05
N PRO A 562 -7.56 -19.81 8.02
CA PRO A 562 -7.97 -20.05 6.64
C PRO A 562 -7.88 -21.55 6.32
N PRO A 563 -8.78 -22.09 5.48
CA PRO A 563 -8.67 -23.46 5.03
C PRO A 563 -7.31 -23.68 4.36
N PRO A 564 -6.69 -24.87 4.50
CA PRO A 564 -5.42 -25.14 3.85
C PRO A 564 -5.56 -24.94 2.34
N SER A 565 -4.62 -24.20 1.74
CA SER A 565 -4.62 -23.94 0.30
C SER A 565 -4.64 -25.26 -0.47
N PRO A 566 -5.42 -25.38 -1.56
CA PRO A 566 -5.39 -26.56 -2.41
C PRO A 566 -3.95 -26.80 -2.86
N GLN A 567 -3.42 -28.01 -2.62
CA GLN A 567 -2.11 -28.35 -3.19
C GLN A 567 -2.24 -28.31 -4.71
N PRO A 568 -1.30 -27.70 -5.45
CA PRO A 568 -1.31 -27.78 -6.90
C PRO A 568 -1.35 -29.26 -7.29
N GLU A 569 -2.36 -29.65 -8.06
CA GLU A 569 -2.44 -31.02 -8.57
C GLU A 569 -1.14 -31.33 -9.32
N PRO A 570 -0.53 -32.50 -9.10
CA PRO A 570 0.64 -32.88 -9.87
C PRO A 570 0.23 -32.91 -11.35
N ASP A 571 0.90 -32.08 -12.13
CA ASP A 571 0.71 -31.89 -13.55
C ASP A 571 0.67 -33.27 -14.24
N SER A 572 -0.53 -33.74 -14.59
CA SER A 572 -0.73 -35.03 -15.26
C SER A 572 -0.57 -34.88 -16.77
N GLY A 573 0.48 -34.17 -17.18
CA GLY A 573 0.94 -34.06 -18.56
C GLY A 573 2.03 -35.09 -18.85
N GLY A 574 1.65 -36.19 -19.49
CA GLY A 574 2.59 -37.19 -19.98
C GLY A 574 3.57 -36.62 -21.01
N GLY A 575 4.88 -36.77 -20.74
CA GLY A 575 5.94 -36.44 -21.69
C GLY A 575 7.31 -36.77 -21.10
N GLY A 576 7.81 -37.97 -21.39
CA GLY A 576 8.96 -38.56 -20.70
C GLY A 576 10.27 -37.78 -20.80
N SER A 577 10.96 -37.69 -19.66
CA SER A 577 12.40 -37.91 -19.61
C SER A 577 12.76 -38.34 -18.18
N THR A 578 13.21 -39.58 -18.04
CA THR A 578 13.82 -40.08 -16.80
C THR A 578 15.21 -39.47 -16.67
N PRO A 579 15.52 -38.71 -15.59
CA PRO A 579 16.90 -38.33 -15.33
C PRO A 579 17.61 -39.54 -14.72
N ILE A 580 18.51 -40.14 -15.52
CA ILE A 580 19.49 -41.11 -15.03
C ILE A 580 20.50 -40.35 -14.18
N TRP A 581 20.42 -40.46 -12.85
CA TRP A 581 21.56 -40.27 -11.96
C TRP A 581 21.57 -41.31 -10.83
N LEU A 582 22.59 -42.19 -10.95
CA LEU A 582 23.31 -42.96 -9.95
C LEU A 582 22.55 -43.54 -8.74
N LEU A 583 22.26 -44.84 -8.86
CA LEU A 583 22.36 -45.82 -7.77
C LEU A 583 23.81 -45.90 -7.27
N LEU A 584 24.07 -45.42 -6.05
CA LEU A 584 25.24 -45.83 -5.28
C LEU A 584 24.94 -45.71 -3.78
N GLY A 585 24.73 -46.86 -3.12
CA GLY A 585 24.74 -46.91 -1.67
C GLY A 585 23.85 -47.99 -1.04
N LEU A 586 24.20 -49.27 -1.21
CA LEU A 586 23.75 -50.34 -0.30
C LEU A 586 24.75 -51.51 -0.33
N THR A 587 25.82 -51.40 0.44
CA THR A 587 26.57 -52.56 0.97
C THR A 587 27.16 -52.20 2.33
N LEU A 588 26.43 -52.50 3.41
CA LEU A 588 27.00 -52.57 4.76
C LEU A 588 26.34 -53.73 5.51
N PHE A 589 26.82 -54.94 5.25
CA PHE A 589 26.68 -56.07 6.17
C PHE A 589 27.88 -57.03 6.04
N GLY A 590 28.53 -57.31 7.18
CA GLY A 590 29.65 -58.24 7.37
C GLY A 590 31.00 -57.52 7.34
N ILE A 591 31.83 -57.49 8.38
CA ILE A 591 32.28 -58.63 9.19
C ILE A 591 32.78 -58.10 10.56
N ARG A 592 32.18 -58.57 11.66
CA ARG A 592 32.86 -58.66 12.96
C ARG A 592 33.79 -59.88 12.92
N ARG A 593 35.10 -59.66 12.97
CA ARG A 593 36.08 -60.72 13.29
C ARG A 593 36.43 -60.64 14.77
N LYS A 594 36.02 -61.67 15.51
CA LYS A 594 36.42 -61.96 16.90
C LYS A 594 37.74 -62.74 16.84
N ILE A 595 38.75 -62.30 17.58
CA ILE A 595 40.02 -62.99 17.79
C ILE A 595 40.05 -63.50 19.24
N MET A 596 40.45 -64.77 19.39
CA MET A 596 41.01 -65.47 20.57
C MET A 596 40.05 -65.78 21.75
N SER A 597 39.73 -67.06 22.03
CA SER A 597 40.54 -68.18 22.57
C SER A 597 40.55 -68.21 24.11
N ASN A 598 39.62 -68.95 24.70
CA ASN A 598 39.84 -70.10 25.59
C ASN A 598 38.49 -70.59 26.13
#